data_AF-A0A7Y4H4V3-F1
#
_entry.id   AF-A0A7Y4H4V3-F1
#
_cell.length_a   1.000
_cell.length_b   1.000
_cell.length_c   1.000
_cell.angle_alpha   90.00
_cell.angle_beta   90.00
_cell.angle_gamma   90.00
#
_symmetry.space_group_name_H-M   'P 1'
#
loop_
_entity.id
_entity.type
_entity.pdbx_description
1 polymer ?
#
loop_
_entity_poly.entity_id
_entity_poly.type
_entity_poly.pdbx_seq_one_letter_code
_entity_poly.pdbx_strand_id
1 'polypeptide(L)'
;MELPLADATLRSGTASEFDRHVQSLEARSRRILSCTPRDSFAWLVAFGLEVERGVSVHAFDLLAASYETSPNEAWVGLRRIIVATPLALAAPEHIRRMILDEFQNLVRHRFVEIPARVYFNAPVDIRALLESRIEQLNPSSKKLFSEELGKLRS
;
A
#
# COMPACT_ATOMS: atom_id res chain seq x y z
N MET A 1 15.48 32.72 -25.68
CA MET A 1 15.43 32.28 -24.27
C MET A 1 14.01 31.78 -24.01
N GLU A 2 13.63 30.65 -24.63
CA GLU A 2 12.22 30.17 -24.71
C GLU A 2 12.01 28.81 -23.99
N LEU A 3 13.09 28.03 -23.86
CA LEU A 3 13.08 26.69 -23.27
C LEU A 3 12.63 26.65 -21.78
N PRO A 4 13.02 27.59 -20.90
CA PRO A 4 12.62 27.53 -19.49
C PRO A 4 11.13 27.79 -19.25
N LEU A 5 10.48 28.60 -20.09
CA LEU A 5 9.05 28.92 -19.98
C LEU A 5 8.18 27.76 -20.48
N ALA A 6 8.58 27.12 -21.58
CA ALA A 6 7.92 25.93 -22.09
C ALA A 6 7.94 24.76 -21.07
N ASP A 7 9.07 24.53 -20.40
CA ASP A 7 9.18 23.53 -19.33
C ASP A 7 8.30 23.84 -18.12
N ALA A 8 8.22 25.12 -17.71
CA ALA A 8 7.35 25.53 -16.62
C ALA A 8 5.86 25.34 -16.96
N THR A 9 5.46 25.67 -18.19
CA THR A 9 4.09 25.45 -18.67
C THR A 9 3.75 23.96 -18.75
N LEU A 10 4.64 23.12 -19.27
CA LEU A 10 4.44 21.66 -19.30
C LEU A 10 4.30 21.08 -17.88
N ARG A 11 5.19 21.47 -16.95
CA ARG A 11 5.10 21.03 -15.53
C ARG A 11 3.80 21.48 -14.87
N SER A 12 3.38 22.72 -15.12
CA SER A 12 2.11 23.24 -14.60
C SER A 12 0.89 22.54 -15.21
N GLY A 13 0.95 22.19 -16.50
CA GLY A 13 -0.08 21.44 -17.21
C GLY A 13 -0.21 20.03 -16.65
N THR A 14 0.90 19.33 -16.44
CA THR A 14 0.92 18.00 -15.82
C THR A 14 0.42 18.02 -14.38
N ALA A 15 0.76 19.06 -13.60
CA ALA A 15 0.27 19.22 -12.24
C ALA A 15 -1.25 19.44 -12.21
N SER A 16 -1.78 20.30 -13.08
CA SER A 16 -3.23 20.55 -13.20
C SER A 16 -4.02 19.33 -13.68
N GLU A 17 -3.46 18.53 -14.58
CA GLU A 17 -4.05 17.25 -15.00
C GLU A 17 -4.08 16.22 -13.87
N PHE A 18 -2.98 16.12 -13.12
CA PHE A 18 -2.89 15.27 -11.94
C PHE A 18 -3.90 15.68 -10.87
N ASP A 19 -4.00 16.96 -10.54
CA ASP A 19 -4.95 17.49 -9.56
C ASP A 19 -6.41 17.17 -9.95
N ARG A 20 -6.78 17.37 -11.22
CA ARG A 20 -8.11 17.00 -11.73
C ARG A 20 -8.37 15.50 -11.61
N HIS A 21 -7.36 14.67 -11.87
CA HIS A 21 -7.48 13.22 -11.73
C HIS A 21 -7.71 12.81 -10.27
N VAL A 22 -6.92 13.37 -9.34
CA VAL A 22 -7.06 13.15 -7.89
C VAL A 22 -8.44 13.56 -7.39
N GLN A 23 -8.92 14.75 -7.77
CA GLN A 23 -10.27 15.22 -7.41
C GLN A 23 -11.37 14.31 -7.95
N SER A 24 -11.23 13.82 -9.19
CA SER A 24 -12.17 12.87 -9.79
C SER A 24 -12.19 11.54 -9.03
N LEU A 25 -11.03 11.01 -8.65
CA LEU A 25 -10.92 9.78 -7.85
C LEU A 25 -11.52 9.95 -6.45
N GLU A 26 -11.29 11.08 -5.80
CA GLU A 26 -11.88 11.40 -4.49
C GLU A 26 -13.41 11.42 -4.55
N ALA A 27 -13.98 12.14 -5.54
CA ALA A 27 -15.42 12.20 -5.74
C ALA A 27 -16.04 10.82 -6.02
N ARG A 28 -15.35 10.00 -6.83
CA ARG A 28 -15.80 8.62 -7.13
C ARG A 28 -15.70 7.70 -5.92
N SER A 29 -14.60 7.75 -5.18
CA SER A 29 -14.44 6.93 -3.95
C SER A 29 -15.53 7.29 -2.94
N ARG A 30 -15.77 8.58 -2.68
CA ARG A 30 -16.86 9.04 -1.80
C ARG A 30 -18.23 8.55 -2.28
N ARG A 31 -18.52 8.63 -3.59
CA ARG A 31 -19.78 8.13 -4.14
C ARG A 31 -19.93 6.62 -3.95
N ILE A 32 -18.89 5.83 -4.24
CA ILE A 32 -18.91 4.38 -4.03
C ILE A 32 -19.17 4.08 -2.55
N LEU A 33 -18.43 4.71 -1.63
CA LEU A 33 -18.58 4.47 -0.20
C LEU A 33 -19.94 4.91 0.35
N SER A 34 -20.58 5.91 -0.25
CA SER A 34 -21.96 6.30 0.11
C SER A 34 -23.01 5.25 -0.28
N CYS A 35 -22.76 4.48 -1.34
CA CYS A 35 -23.66 3.42 -1.82
C CYS A 35 -23.27 2.04 -1.28
N THR A 36 -21.98 1.83 -1.02
CA THR A 36 -21.36 0.56 -0.70
C THR A 36 -20.26 0.78 0.35
N PRO A 37 -20.65 1.07 1.62
CA PRO A 37 -19.70 1.38 2.69
C PRO A 37 -18.81 0.18 3.08
N ARG A 38 -19.08 -1.01 2.52
CA ARG A 38 -18.30 -2.23 2.70
C ARG A 38 -17.30 -2.49 1.56
N ASP A 39 -17.13 -1.55 0.64
CA ASP A 39 -16.13 -1.69 -0.44
C ASP A 39 -14.73 -1.41 0.09
N SER A 40 -13.99 -2.48 0.39
CA SER A 40 -12.64 -2.42 0.95
C SER A 40 -11.63 -1.74 0.03
N PHE A 41 -11.80 -1.87 -1.29
CA PHE A 41 -10.90 -1.26 -2.24
C PHE A 41 -11.17 0.24 -2.37
N ALA A 42 -12.43 0.68 -2.30
CA ALA A 42 -12.77 2.10 -2.26
C ALA A 42 -12.20 2.80 -1.02
N TRP A 43 -12.22 2.13 0.15
CA TRP A 43 -11.51 2.60 1.35
C TRP A 43 -10.00 2.68 1.16
N LEU A 44 -9.39 1.68 0.51
CA LEU A 44 -7.97 1.69 0.19
C LEU A 44 -7.60 2.85 -0.75
N VAL A 45 -8.44 3.14 -1.73
CA VAL A 45 -8.27 4.30 -2.63
C VAL A 45 -8.38 5.61 -1.84
N ALA A 46 -9.35 5.73 -0.93
CA ALA A 46 -9.47 6.90 -0.06
C ALA A 46 -8.23 7.09 0.81
N PHE A 47 -7.70 6.01 1.41
CA PHE A 47 -6.43 6.04 2.15
C PHE A 47 -5.28 6.57 1.30
N GLY A 48 -5.09 6.03 0.09
CA GLY A 48 -4.02 6.50 -0.81
C GLY A 48 -4.14 7.99 -1.13
N LEU A 49 -5.35 8.46 -1.45
CA LEU A 49 -5.60 9.88 -1.74
C LEU A 49 -5.34 10.79 -0.53
N GLU A 50 -5.62 10.32 0.69
CA GLU A 50 -5.33 11.07 1.92
C GLU A 50 -3.82 11.11 2.19
N VAL A 51 -3.10 10.00 1.98
CA VAL A 51 -1.64 9.95 2.12
C VAL A 51 -0.93 10.92 1.18
N GLU A 52 -1.43 11.10 -0.06
CA GLU A 52 -0.89 12.09 -1.01
C GLU A 52 -1.00 13.54 -0.49
N ARG A 53 -1.92 13.82 0.44
CA ARG A 53 -2.06 15.13 1.11
C ARG A 53 -1.18 15.26 2.36
N GLY A 54 -0.66 14.14 2.84
CA GLY A 54 0.14 14.05 4.05
C GLY A 54 -0.33 12.90 4.95
N VAL A 55 0.62 12.22 5.59
CA VAL A 55 0.33 11.15 6.53
C VAL A 55 -0.35 11.73 7.77
N SER A 56 -1.58 11.29 8.05
CA SER A 56 -2.41 11.76 9.15
C SER A 56 -3.06 10.60 9.90
N VAL A 57 -3.60 10.87 11.10
CA VAL A 57 -4.41 9.87 11.83
C VAL A 57 -5.61 9.45 10.98
N HIS A 58 -6.24 10.40 10.28
CA HIS A 58 -7.38 10.12 9.41
C HIS A 58 -7.03 9.15 8.27
N ALA A 59 -5.83 9.25 7.69
CA ALA A 59 -5.37 8.28 6.70
C ALA A 59 -5.41 6.85 7.28
N PHE A 60 -4.92 6.67 8.50
CA PHE A 60 -4.92 5.35 9.12
C PHE A 60 -6.32 4.85 9.49
N ASP A 61 -7.28 5.73 9.78
CA ASP A 61 -8.69 5.35 9.95
C ASP A 61 -9.29 4.81 8.64
N LEU A 62 -8.94 5.41 7.50
CA LEU A 62 -9.37 4.93 6.17
C LEU A 62 -8.75 3.55 5.85
N LEU A 63 -7.48 3.35 6.22
CA LEU A 63 -6.83 2.05 6.07
C LEU A 63 -7.49 1.00 6.98
N ALA A 64 -7.84 1.35 8.22
CA ALA A 64 -8.57 0.48 9.14
C ALA A 64 -9.92 0.03 8.55
N ALA A 65 -10.68 0.97 7.99
CA ALA A 65 -11.94 0.66 7.32
C ALA A 65 -11.76 -0.29 6.13
N SER A 66 -10.66 -0.16 5.36
CA SER A 66 -10.32 -1.13 4.32
C SER A 66 -10.12 -2.53 4.90
N TYR A 67 -9.39 -2.67 6.00
CA TYR A 67 -9.18 -3.96 6.66
C TYR A 67 -10.48 -4.58 7.20
N GLU A 68 -11.33 -3.80 7.86
CA GLU A 68 -12.57 -4.28 8.48
C GLU A 68 -13.60 -4.79 7.46
N THR A 69 -13.62 -4.16 6.28
CA THR A 69 -14.62 -4.45 5.25
C THR A 69 -14.26 -5.64 4.38
N SER A 70 -12.97 -5.94 4.23
CA SER A 70 -12.49 -7.18 3.59
C SER A 70 -11.14 -7.65 4.17
N PRO A 71 -11.15 -8.44 5.25
CA PRO A 71 -9.92 -8.91 5.88
C PRO A 71 -9.22 -10.04 5.11
N ASN A 72 -9.94 -10.78 4.25
CA ASN A 72 -9.47 -12.04 3.66
C ASN A 72 -9.39 -12.04 2.12
N GLU A 73 -9.57 -10.90 1.46
CA GLU A 73 -9.44 -10.83 0.00
C GLU A 73 -8.00 -10.56 -0.41
N ALA A 74 -7.30 -11.61 -0.86
CA ALA A 74 -5.89 -11.54 -1.24
C ALA A 74 -5.60 -10.47 -2.30
N TRP A 75 -6.50 -10.25 -3.27
CA TRP A 75 -6.30 -9.24 -4.31
C TRP A 75 -6.29 -7.80 -3.75
N VAL A 76 -7.08 -7.52 -2.70
CA VAL A 76 -7.03 -6.24 -1.97
C VAL A 76 -5.80 -6.22 -1.09
N GLY A 77 -5.52 -7.30 -0.36
CA GLY A 77 -4.37 -7.37 0.53
C GLY A 77 -3.04 -7.14 -0.16
N LEU A 78 -2.86 -7.68 -1.36
CA LEU A 78 -1.66 -7.43 -2.19
C LEU A 78 -1.49 -5.94 -2.51
N ARG A 79 -2.59 -5.22 -2.74
CA ARG A 79 -2.57 -3.77 -2.99
C ARG A 79 -2.34 -2.98 -1.71
N ARG A 80 -2.97 -3.40 -0.59
CA ARG A 80 -2.75 -2.81 0.73
C ARG A 80 -1.29 -2.85 1.13
N ILE A 81 -0.62 -4.00 1.02
CA ILE A 81 0.79 -4.09 1.43
C ILE A 81 1.71 -3.23 0.56
N ILE A 82 1.37 -2.96 -0.69
CA ILE A 82 2.16 -2.06 -1.55
C ILE A 82 2.14 -0.64 -1.00
N VAL A 83 0.96 -0.13 -0.62
CA VAL A 83 0.80 1.28 -0.21
C VAL A 83 0.98 1.49 1.30
N ALA A 84 0.68 0.50 2.13
CA ALA A 84 0.68 0.64 3.58
C ALA A 84 2.03 0.26 4.22
N THR A 85 2.76 -0.72 3.66
CA THR A 85 4.05 -1.16 4.23
C THR A 85 5.08 -0.03 4.35
N PRO A 86 5.25 0.89 3.38
CA PRO A 86 6.17 2.03 3.53
C PRO A 86 5.84 2.93 4.72
N LEU A 87 4.58 2.93 5.17
CA LEU A 87 4.07 3.79 6.25
C LEU A 87 4.03 3.07 7.61
N ALA A 88 4.49 1.81 7.69
CA ALA A 88 4.32 0.99 8.88
C ALA A 88 4.95 1.59 10.14
N LEU A 89 6.07 2.32 10.04
CA LEU A 89 6.70 2.97 11.20
C LEU A 89 5.91 4.17 11.74
N ALA A 90 5.21 4.90 10.85
CA ALA A 90 4.37 6.04 11.22
C ALA A 90 2.97 5.62 11.70
N ALA A 91 2.56 4.39 11.40
CA ALA A 91 1.24 3.88 11.72
C ALA A 91 1.04 3.70 13.25
N PRO A 92 -0.17 3.95 13.77
CA PRO A 92 -0.57 3.53 15.11
C PRO A 92 -0.29 2.03 15.31
N GLU A 93 0.05 1.63 16.54
CA GLU A 93 0.53 0.28 16.81
C GLU A 93 -0.40 -0.83 16.30
N HIS A 94 -1.71 -0.65 16.46
CA HIS A 94 -2.70 -1.63 15.99
C HIS A 94 -2.72 -1.75 14.46
N ILE A 95 -2.68 -0.63 13.72
CA ILE A 95 -2.61 -0.61 12.25
C ILE A 95 -1.30 -1.20 11.76
N ARG A 96 -0.18 -0.87 12.41
CA ARG A 96 1.13 -1.46 12.12
C ARG A 96 1.08 -2.98 12.23
N ARG A 97 0.43 -3.54 13.26
CA ARG A 97 0.24 -5.00 13.38
C ARG A 97 -0.55 -5.55 12.20
N MET A 98 -1.65 -4.91 11.80
CA MET A 98 -2.47 -5.35 10.66
C MET A 98 -1.69 -5.39 9.34
N ILE A 99 -0.87 -4.37 9.06
CA ILE A 99 0.00 -4.32 7.89
C ILE A 99 0.97 -5.50 7.87
N LEU A 100 1.66 -5.73 8.99
CA LEU A 100 2.66 -6.78 9.12
C LEU A 100 2.04 -8.19 9.10
N ASP A 101 0.88 -8.36 9.72
CA ASP A 101 0.15 -9.63 9.74
C ASP A 101 -0.41 -9.96 8.34
N GLU A 102 -0.88 -8.96 7.59
CA GLU A 102 -1.31 -9.16 6.20
C GLU A 102 -0.16 -9.59 5.30
N PHE A 103 1.00 -8.92 5.39
CA PHE A 103 2.21 -9.32 4.69
C PHE A 103 2.54 -10.80 4.97
N GLN A 104 2.57 -11.17 6.26
CA GLN A 104 2.83 -12.55 6.68
C GLN A 104 1.79 -13.53 6.12
N ASN A 105 0.51 -13.16 6.18
CA ASN A 105 -0.60 -13.97 5.72
C ASN A 105 -0.52 -14.21 4.20
N LEU A 106 -0.17 -13.20 3.41
CA LEU A 106 -0.02 -13.36 1.96
C LEU A 106 1.08 -14.38 1.62
N VAL A 107 2.24 -14.29 2.29
CA VAL A 107 3.33 -15.27 2.12
C VAL A 107 2.89 -16.67 2.56
N ARG A 108 2.20 -16.79 3.70
CA ARG A 108 1.66 -18.06 4.21
C ARG A 108 0.69 -18.71 3.21
N HIS A 109 -0.12 -17.92 2.52
CA HIS A 109 -1.07 -18.37 1.50
C HIS A 109 -0.50 -18.40 0.08
N ARG A 110 0.83 -18.41 -0.05
CA ARG A 110 1.57 -18.61 -1.32
C ARG A 110 1.47 -17.45 -2.32
N PHE A 111 0.96 -16.28 -1.91
CA PHE A 111 1.07 -15.06 -2.70
C PHE A 111 2.44 -14.40 -2.47
N VAL A 112 3.51 -14.97 -3.03
CA VAL A 112 4.90 -14.60 -2.66
C VAL A 112 5.51 -13.48 -3.49
N GLU A 113 5.09 -13.30 -4.75
CA GLU A 113 5.73 -12.35 -5.67
C GLU A 113 5.68 -10.91 -5.16
N ILE A 114 4.49 -10.40 -4.85
CA ILE A 114 4.33 -9.01 -4.40
C ILE A 114 4.98 -8.79 -3.03
N PRO A 115 4.77 -9.65 -1.99
CA PRO A 115 5.52 -9.52 -0.74
C PRO A 115 7.04 -9.51 -0.92
N ALA A 116 7.60 -10.36 -1.79
CA ALA A 116 9.04 -10.36 -2.04
C ALA A 116 9.52 -9.02 -2.62
N ARG A 117 8.76 -8.43 -3.56
CA ARG A 117 9.05 -7.09 -4.11
C ARG A 117 8.91 -5.99 -3.07
N VAL A 118 7.86 -6.03 -2.24
CA VAL A 118 7.64 -5.07 -1.15
C VAL A 118 8.81 -5.14 -0.16
N TYR A 119 9.22 -6.34 0.24
CA TYR A 119 10.37 -6.55 1.11
C TYR A 119 11.69 -6.05 0.48
N PHE A 120 11.91 -6.38 -0.80
CA PHE A 120 13.12 -6.01 -1.52
C PHE A 120 13.31 -4.49 -1.61
N ASN A 121 12.22 -3.76 -1.87
CA ASN A 121 12.23 -2.30 -1.97
C ASN A 121 12.09 -1.57 -0.63
N ALA A 122 11.79 -2.28 0.46
CA ALA A 122 11.60 -1.67 1.77
C ALA A 122 12.91 -1.04 2.31
N PRO A 123 12.83 0.14 2.97
CA PRO A 123 13.91 0.68 3.79
C PRO A 123 14.36 -0.32 4.87
N VAL A 124 15.60 -0.19 5.35
CA VAL A 124 16.21 -1.14 6.30
C VAL A 124 15.33 -1.40 7.53
N ASP A 125 14.80 -0.34 8.14
CA ASP A 125 13.98 -0.45 9.36
C ASP A 125 12.65 -1.18 9.11
N ILE A 126 12.01 -0.90 7.97
CA ILE A 126 10.78 -1.58 7.55
C ILE A 126 11.09 -3.05 7.23
N ARG A 127 12.19 -3.30 6.52
CA ARG A 127 12.64 -4.65 6.17
C ARG A 127 12.88 -5.50 7.42
N ALA A 128 13.45 -4.94 8.49
CA ALA A 128 13.62 -5.64 9.75
C ALA A 128 12.28 -6.07 10.37
N LEU A 129 11.24 -5.22 10.30
CA LEU A 129 9.90 -5.58 10.74
C LEU A 129 9.32 -6.72 9.91
N LEU A 130 9.49 -6.68 8.58
CA LEU A 130 9.01 -7.73 7.67
C LEU A 130 9.78 -9.05 7.87
N GLU A 131 11.09 -8.99 8.10
CA GLU A 131 11.94 -10.14 8.40
C GLU A 131 11.44 -10.89 9.63
N SER A 132 11.12 -10.19 10.72
CA SER A 132 10.57 -10.82 11.92
C SER A 132 9.26 -11.59 11.65
N ARG A 133 8.49 -11.18 10.63
CA ARG A 133 7.27 -11.89 10.21
C ARG A 133 7.57 -13.11 9.37
N ILE A 134 8.60 -13.04 8.53
CA ILE A 134 9.10 -14.18 7.75
C ILE A 134 9.65 -15.26 8.69
N GLU A 135 10.39 -14.86 9.73
CA GLU A 135 10.96 -15.77 10.74
C GLU A 135 9.90 -16.62 11.47
N GLN A 136 8.68 -16.13 11.59
CA GLN A 136 7.55 -16.83 12.21
C GLN A 136 6.83 -17.80 11.25
N LEU A 137 7.18 -17.82 9.96
CA LEU A 137 6.55 -18.71 8.98
C LEU A 137 7.08 -20.15 9.09
N ASN A 138 6.29 -21.11 8.58
CA ASN A 138 6.75 -22.49 8.45
C ASN A 138 7.90 -22.61 7.42
N PRO A 139 8.74 -23.66 7.49
CA PRO A 139 9.90 -23.82 6.61
C PRO A 139 9.57 -23.78 5.12
N SER A 140 8.42 -24.34 4.71
CA SER A 140 7.97 -24.33 3.31
C SER A 140 7.69 -22.92 2.80
N SER A 141 7.06 -22.06 3.60
CA SER A 141 6.75 -20.69 3.21
C SER A 141 8.00 -19.81 3.19
N LYS A 142 8.92 -20.01 4.16
CA LYS A 142 10.24 -19.36 4.15
C LYS A 142 11.01 -19.70 2.88
N LYS A 143 11.06 -20.99 2.51
CA LYS A 143 11.75 -21.45 1.30
C LYS A 143 11.20 -20.77 0.04
N LEU A 144 9.88 -20.79 -0.16
CA LEU A 144 9.27 -20.13 -1.32
C LEU A 144 9.55 -18.63 -1.35
N PHE A 145 9.48 -17.95 -0.20
CA PHE A 145 9.79 -16.53 -0.12
C PHE A 145 11.25 -16.25 -0.49
N SER A 146 12.19 -17.03 0.04
CA SER A 146 13.63 -16.89 -0.29
C SER A 146 13.94 -17.17 -1.75
N GLU A 147 13.28 -18.15 -2.36
CA GLU A 147 13.41 -18.44 -3.80
C GLU A 147 12.92 -17.26 -4.64
N GLU A 148 11.76 -16.68 -4.30
CA GLU A 148 11.22 -15.53 -5.00
C GLU A 148 12.10 -14.29 -4.83
N LEU A 149 12.60 -14.05 -3.62
CA LEU A 149 13.54 -12.96 -3.34
C LEU A 149 14.88 -13.14 -4.11
N GLY A 150 15.31 -14.38 -4.33
CA GLY A 150 16.49 -14.70 -5.13
C GLY A 150 16.37 -14.22 -6.58
N LYS A 151 15.19 -14.33 -7.19
CA LYS A 151 14.90 -13.87 -8.56
C LYS A 151 14.97 -12.35 -8.72
N LEU A 152 14.79 -11.60 -7.64
CA LEU A 152 14.88 -10.13 -7.65
C LEU A 152 16.32 -9.62 -7.52
N ARG A 153 17.25 -10.48 -7.09
CA ARG A 153 18.68 -10.15 -6.91
C ARG A 153 19.54 -10.55 -8.10
N SER A 154 19.05 -11.46 -8.94
CA SER A 154 19.66 -11.91 -10.20
C SER A 154 19.38 -10.93 -11.32
#